data_AF-A0A840RWC0-F1
#
_entry.id   AF-A0A840RWC0-F1
#
_cell.length_a   1.000
_cell.length_b   1.000
_cell.length_c   1.000
_cell.angle_alpha   90.00
_cell.angle_beta   90.00
_cell.angle_gamma   90.00
#
_symmetry.space_group_name_H-M   'P 1'
#
loop_
_entity.id
_entity.type
_entity.pdbx_description
1 polymer ?
#
loop_
_entity_poly.entity_id
_entity_poly.type
_entity_poly.pdbx_seq_one_letter_code
_entity_poly.pdbx_strand_id
1 'polypeptide(L)'
;MARSSAEKSGASKDVQNLAEMGGGMAPGAIGLGARELVRGGKNAMANSMKSIFDRPFAREGAELSKSTGIRLTPGQESGHQGISLGENSARQSFVTSDKVLKADQEQAQQAIAAVKKIADGISAQDLSKAGIGERLQTAMNNAVENIAKVRKSTGDKDYAEVRALANGKPVIPYNNVTKELQAIIEENTGVVSADARKIVSQAKSQLAEMMETQEPSKILNANGKIPPPPKPLPKVDDVETARRNRSSWSKAARGQGDIFTDVSPDANRVVASRLARAIGKDFEEASSAKTPFADALKKANKNYADYSDSITYVNNSSLGKLLGIETTDAGVTGAISNTISGEKVAQRFLAMQPSEAKTVANILKQHAPDVLQESKSYIVRDALKKGLDVPISKGANAIPLSYNKVIKGLPDNEYLEAVGFTHKEVLEINNVSKAMQRSGDRSGMNFSGTAPMNHFIEMLGTLTGGTKKILSTAAQVTVLNKIASAMTKKEGREALMTIAKFDPRKQASREITKAVTIINAENTDNK
;
A
#
# COMPACT_ATOMS: atom_id res chain seq x y z
N MET A 1 22.39 82.68 -32.35
CA MET A 1 23.49 83.64 -32.08
C MET A 1 24.66 82.83 -31.53
N ALA A 2 25.59 82.41 -32.40
CA ALA A 2 26.93 83.01 -32.60
C ALA A 2 27.81 82.90 -31.33
N ARG A 3 29.05 82.40 -31.30
CA ARG A 3 30.09 81.99 -32.26
C ARG A 3 31.21 81.32 -31.41
N SER A 4 31.84 80.19 -31.83
CA SER A 4 33.26 80.07 -32.33
C SER A 4 34.37 80.35 -31.29
N SER A 5 35.53 79.66 -31.14
CA SER A 5 36.21 78.48 -31.73
C SER A 5 37.57 78.28 -31.01
N ALA A 6 38.26 77.17 -31.33
CA ALA A 6 39.71 76.83 -31.22
C ALA A 6 40.07 75.81 -30.10
N GLU A 7 40.32 74.52 -30.38
CA GLU A 7 41.43 73.80 -31.07
C GLU A 7 42.76 73.64 -30.29
N LYS A 8 43.15 72.37 -30.13
CA LYS A 8 44.49 71.73 -30.14
C LYS A 8 45.25 71.35 -28.85
N SER A 9 45.43 70.01 -28.77
CA SER A 9 46.66 69.23 -28.57
C SER A 9 47.32 69.11 -27.19
N GLY A 10 47.61 67.86 -26.79
CA GLY A 10 48.61 67.56 -25.77
C GLY A 10 48.37 66.23 -25.07
N ALA A 11 48.93 65.15 -25.61
CA ALA A 11 49.03 63.86 -24.93
C ALA A 11 50.08 63.90 -23.79
N SER A 12 49.97 62.94 -22.87
CA SER A 12 51.00 62.44 -21.94
C SER A 12 51.11 63.10 -20.55
N LYS A 13 50.61 62.38 -19.54
CA LYS A 13 51.33 61.84 -18.37
C LYS A 13 50.30 61.32 -17.37
N ASP A 14 50.34 60.01 -17.05
CA ASP A 14 49.82 59.39 -15.80
C ASP A 14 49.69 57.85 -15.87
N VAL A 15 50.19 57.17 -16.92
CA VAL A 15 50.26 55.69 -16.99
C VAL A 15 51.66 55.15 -16.67
N GLN A 16 52.42 55.80 -15.78
CA GLN A 16 53.82 55.42 -15.54
C GLN A 16 54.24 55.32 -14.06
N ASN A 17 53.34 54.99 -13.13
CA ASN A 17 53.71 54.76 -11.72
C ASN A 17 53.10 53.49 -11.10
N LEU A 18 53.28 52.32 -11.74
CA LEU A 18 53.03 51.02 -11.09
C LEU A 18 53.90 49.86 -11.63
N ALA A 19 55.03 50.17 -12.25
CA ALA A 19 56.00 49.18 -12.74
C ALA A 19 57.36 49.19 -12.00
N GLU A 20 57.57 50.09 -11.03
CA GLU A 20 58.79 50.15 -10.23
C GLU A 20 58.51 49.93 -8.73
N MET A 21 58.15 48.70 -8.38
CA MET A 21 58.44 48.12 -7.06
C MET A 21 58.84 46.64 -7.26
N GLY A 22 59.80 46.43 -8.16
CA GLY A 22 60.60 45.22 -8.22
C GLY A 22 61.95 45.48 -7.56
N GLY A 23 62.19 44.90 -6.39
CA GLY A 23 63.51 44.91 -5.75
C GLY A 23 63.46 45.07 -4.24
N GLY A 24 63.56 43.95 -3.52
CA GLY A 24 63.84 43.94 -2.08
C GLY A 24 62.66 43.55 -1.18
N MET A 25 62.17 42.31 -1.30
CA MET A 25 61.44 41.68 -0.19
C MET A 25 62.31 40.58 0.43
N ALA A 26 62.62 40.77 1.71
CA ALA A 26 63.30 39.79 2.54
C ALA A 26 62.54 38.44 2.55
N PRO A 27 63.22 37.29 2.71
CA PRO A 27 62.62 35.95 2.64
C PRO A 27 61.49 35.66 3.67
N GLY A 28 61.20 36.58 4.60
CA GLY A 28 60.17 36.44 5.64
C GLY A 28 58.79 37.04 5.31
N ALA A 29 58.66 37.93 4.31
CA ALA A 29 57.41 38.67 4.08
C ALA A 29 56.39 37.93 3.18
N ILE A 30 56.86 37.02 2.30
CA ILE A 30 55.99 36.18 1.46
C ILE A 30 55.16 35.20 2.32
N GLY A 31 55.69 34.81 3.48
CA GLY A 31 55.04 33.87 4.40
C GLY A 31 53.78 34.41 5.08
N LEU A 32 53.65 35.73 5.27
CA LEU A 32 52.48 36.33 5.95
C LEU A 32 51.35 36.64 4.96
N GLY A 33 51.65 37.20 3.79
CA GLY A 33 50.65 37.44 2.73
C GLY A 33 50.08 36.15 2.13
N ALA A 34 50.90 35.12 1.95
CA ALA A 34 50.42 33.80 1.53
C ALA A 34 49.60 33.10 2.63
N ARG A 35 49.95 33.26 3.91
CA ARG A 35 49.15 32.73 5.03
C ARG A 35 47.82 33.47 5.18
N GLU A 36 47.77 34.78 4.94
CA GLU A 36 46.55 35.61 4.92
C GLU A 36 45.64 35.24 3.75
N LEU A 37 46.16 35.06 2.53
CA LEU A 37 45.39 34.61 1.37
C LEU A 37 44.88 33.17 1.53
N VAL A 38 45.70 32.27 2.07
CA VAL A 38 45.30 30.89 2.38
C VAL A 38 44.28 30.86 3.53
N ARG A 39 44.38 31.74 4.54
CA ARG A 39 43.35 31.89 5.60
C ARG A 39 42.06 32.50 5.06
N GLY A 40 42.14 33.55 4.24
CA GLY A 40 40.99 34.21 3.62
C GLY A 40 40.21 33.29 2.71
N GLY A 41 40.89 32.53 1.85
CA GLY A 41 40.28 31.50 0.99
C GLY A 41 39.64 30.36 1.78
N LYS A 42 40.32 29.87 2.85
CA LYS A 42 39.77 28.85 3.75
C LYS A 42 38.53 29.34 4.51
N ASN A 43 38.52 30.59 4.96
CA ASN A 43 37.38 31.20 5.67
C ASN A 43 36.17 31.43 4.75
N ALA A 44 36.40 31.92 3.53
CA ALA A 44 35.35 32.11 2.54
C ALA A 44 34.71 30.76 2.11
N MET A 45 35.53 29.73 1.91
CA MET A 45 35.05 28.38 1.59
C MET A 45 34.29 27.75 2.74
N ALA A 46 34.81 27.84 3.96
CA ALA A 46 34.13 27.33 5.14
C ALA A 46 32.75 27.98 5.31
N ASN A 47 32.65 29.30 5.12
CA ASN A 47 31.36 30.00 5.15
C ASN A 47 30.43 29.61 3.99
N SER A 48 30.98 29.37 2.79
CA SER A 48 30.20 28.89 1.64
C SER A 48 29.65 27.48 1.86
N MET A 49 30.50 26.54 2.29
CA MET A 49 30.11 25.17 2.65
C MET A 49 29.13 25.18 3.83
N LYS A 50 29.36 26.01 4.84
CA LYS A 50 28.41 26.24 5.93
C LYS A 50 27.05 26.67 5.40
N SER A 51 27.01 27.67 4.52
CA SER A 51 25.77 28.15 3.92
C SER A 51 25.05 27.11 3.05
N ILE A 52 25.76 26.08 2.58
CA ILE A 52 25.18 24.96 1.83
C ILE A 52 24.56 23.93 2.79
N PHE A 53 25.26 23.58 3.87
CA PHE A 53 24.82 22.57 4.83
C PHE A 53 23.92 23.10 5.96
N ASP A 54 23.85 24.42 6.16
CA ASP A 54 22.88 25.06 7.06
C ASP A 54 21.50 25.24 6.44
N ARG A 55 21.34 24.94 5.14
CA ARG A 55 20.04 25.04 4.46
C ARG A 55 19.04 24.04 5.04
N PRO A 56 17.73 24.37 5.07
CA PRO A 56 16.70 23.43 5.53
C PRO A 56 16.77 22.06 4.85
N PHE A 57 17.02 22.03 3.53
CA PHE A 57 17.14 20.78 2.77
C PHE A 57 18.31 19.90 3.23
N ALA A 58 19.46 20.50 3.55
CA ALA A 58 20.65 19.80 4.01
C ALA A 58 20.46 19.24 5.43
N ARG A 59 19.82 20.00 6.31
CA ARG A 59 19.45 19.54 7.65
C ARG A 59 18.48 18.37 7.60
N GLU A 60 17.44 18.45 6.76
CA GLU A 60 16.54 17.32 6.52
C GLU A 60 17.31 16.10 5.97
N GLY A 61 18.29 16.30 5.09
CA GLY A 61 19.14 15.22 4.57
C GLY A 61 19.95 14.50 5.65
N ALA A 62 20.56 15.28 6.55
CA ALA A 62 21.31 14.75 7.68
C ALA A 62 20.40 13.95 8.64
N GLU A 63 19.21 14.48 8.91
CA GLU A 63 18.20 13.83 9.76
C GLU A 63 17.64 12.55 9.12
N LEU A 64 17.37 12.57 7.81
CA LEU A 64 16.96 11.40 7.04
C LEU A 64 18.05 10.32 7.10
N SER A 65 19.32 10.69 6.89
CA SER A 65 20.41 9.73 6.95
C SER A 65 20.56 9.11 8.34
N LYS A 66 20.41 9.91 9.39
CA LYS A 66 20.47 9.45 10.79
C LYS A 66 19.29 8.56 11.18
N SER A 67 18.08 8.92 10.76
CA SER A 67 16.85 8.20 11.13
C SER A 67 16.66 6.90 10.35
N THR A 68 17.02 6.89 9.07
CA THR A 68 16.85 5.72 8.18
C THR A 68 18.06 4.79 8.22
N GLY A 69 19.24 5.29 8.60
CA GLY A 69 20.50 4.57 8.48
C GLY A 69 21.06 4.51 7.05
N ILE A 70 20.37 5.11 6.07
CA ILE A 70 20.84 5.21 4.69
C ILE A 70 21.82 6.37 4.60
N ARG A 71 23.08 6.08 4.29
CA ARG A 71 24.13 7.09 4.28
C ARG A 71 24.10 7.88 2.98
N LEU A 72 23.61 9.12 3.03
CA LEU A 72 23.60 10.00 1.86
C LEU A 72 25.01 10.51 1.53
N THR A 73 25.30 10.76 0.26
CA THR A 73 26.50 11.47 -0.16
C THR A 73 26.36 12.97 0.10
N PRO A 74 27.45 13.74 0.19
CA PRO A 74 27.37 15.19 0.37
C PRO A 74 26.44 15.92 -0.61
N GLY A 75 26.41 15.52 -1.88
CA GLY A 75 25.53 16.07 -2.91
C GLY A 75 24.07 15.69 -2.69
N GLN A 76 23.79 14.45 -2.30
CA GLN A 76 22.44 13.96 -2.00
C GLN A 76 21.88 14.57 -0.69
N GLU A 77 22.74 14.79 0.30
CA GLU A 77 22.37 15.40 1.58
C GLU A 77 22.04 16.89 1.37
N SER A 78 22.94 17.63 0.70
CA SER A 78 22.83 19.09 0.54
C SER A 78 21.95 19.55 -0.62
N GLY A 79 21.74 18.71 -1.63
CA GLY A 79 21.09 19.10 -2.89
C GLY A 79 21.92 20.11 -3.72
N HIS A 80 23.19 20.32 -3.38
CA HIS A 80 24.01 21.33 -4.03
C HIS A 80 24.54 20.84 -5.39
N GLN A 81 24.12 21.50 -6.46
CA GLN A 81 24.46 21.14 -7.84
C GLN A 81 25.96 20.94 -8.09
N GLY A 82 26.81 21.84 -7.56
CA GLY A 82 28.27 21.72 -7.75
C GLY A 82 28.88 20.48 -7.08
N ILE A 83 28.31 20.05 -5.94
CA ILE A 83 28.78 18.83 -5.25
C ILE A 83 28.28 17.61 -6.03
N SER A 84 27.01 17.59 -6.43
CA SER A 84 26.44 16.51 -7.24
C SER A 84 27.16 16.32 -8.59
N LEU A 85 27.58 17.40 -9.25
CA LEU A 85 28.40 17.34 -10.46
C LEU A 85 29.77 16.70 -10.18
N GLY A 86 30.44 17.10 -9.09
CA GLY A 86 31.68 16.48 -8.64
C GLY A 86 31.53 14.97 -8.41
N GLU A 87 30.46 14.56 -7.74
CA GLU A 87 30.15 13.14 -7.50
C GLU A 87 29.85 12.39 -8.80
N ASN A 88 29.11 12.99 -9.73
CA ASN A 88 28.82 12.38 -11.02
C ASN A 88 30.07 12.20 -11.87
N SER A 89 30.99 13.17 -11.86
CA SER A 89 32.30 12.99 -12.51
C SER A 89 33.15 11.92 -11.82
N ALA A 90 33.07 11.77 -10.50
CA ALA A 90 33.71 10.67 -9.81
C ALA A 90 33.10 9.30 -10.18
N ARG A 91 31.78 9.24 -10.43
CA ARG A 91 31.09 8.04 -10.95
C ARG A 91 31.51 7.69 -12.38
N GLN A 92 31.76 8.67 -13.24
CA GLN A 92 32.10 8.47 -14.66
C GLN A 92 33.60 8.28 -14.91
N SER A 93 34.46 8.69 -13.98
CA SER A 93 35.90 8.59 -14.13
C SER A 93 36.39 7.15 -14.03
N PHE A 94 37.25 6.75 -14.98
CA PHE A 94 37.91 5.45 -14.99
C PHE A 94 38.70 5.16 -13.69
N VAL A 95 39.20 6.19 -13.01
CA VAL A 95 40.04 6.01 -11.81
C VAL A 95 39.22 5.78 -10.54
N THR A 96 38.01 6.35 -10.47
CA THR A 96 37.21 6.38 -9.23
C THR A 96 35.89 5.63 -9.32
N SER A 97 35.45 5.27 -10.53
CA SER A 97 34.17 4.63 -10.79
C SER A 97 33.96 3.36 -9.95
N ASP A 98 34.95 2.47 -9.85
CA ASP A 98 34.84 1.24 -9.04
C ASP A 98 34.65 1.52 -7.55
N LYS A 99 35.37 2.51 -7.02
CA LYS A 99 35.29 2.90 -5.61
C LYS A 99 33.93 3.54 -5.30
N VAL A 100 33.44 4.39 -6.20
CA VAL A 100 32.12 5.01 -6.06
C VAL A 100 31.00 3.98 -6.25
N LEU A 101 31.16 3.04 -7.18
CA LEU A 101 30.21 1.96 -7.39
C LEU A 101 30.05 1.09 -6.14
N LYS A 102 31.15 0.73 -5.46
CA LYS A 102 31.10 0.02 -4.17
C LYS A 102 30.31 0.81 -3.12
N ALA A 103 30.52 2.13 -3.01
CA ALA A 103 29.76 2.97 -2.09
C ALA A 103 28.27 3.07 -2.46
N ASP A 104 27.94 3.17 -3.74
CA ASP A 104 26.55 3.15 -4.22
C ASP A 104 25.89 1.78 -3.95
N GLN A 105 26.64 0.67 -4.05
CA GLN A 105 26.18 -0.68 -3.67
C GLN A 105 25.95 -0.79 -2.15
N GLU A 106 26.86 -0.29 -1.32
CA GLU A 106 26.69 -0.23 0.13
C GLU A 106 25.48 0.60 0.54
N GLN A 107 25.27 1.76 -0.10
CA GLN A 107 24.09 2.60 0.12
C GLN A 107 22.79 1.85 -0.25
N ALA A 108 22.80 1.11 -1.36
CA ALA A 108 21.66 0.27 -1.75
C ALA A 108 21.40 -0.85 -0.73
N GLN A 109 22.45 -1.48 -0.18
CA GLN A 109 22.30 -2.48 0.88
C GLN A 109 21.75 -1.87 2.18
N GLN A 110 22.16 -0.65 2.53
CA GLN A 110 21.59 0.07 3.67
C GLN A 110 20.10 0.37 3.46
N ALA A 111 19.70 0.74 2.24
CA ALA A 111 18.29 0.95 1.90
C ALA A 111 17.49 -0.36 1.97
N ILE A 112 18.02 -1.47 1.44
CA ILE A 112 17.42 -2.80 1.57
C ILE A 112 17.22 -3.15 3.05
N ALA A 113 18.24 -2.95 3.88
CA ALA A 113 18.19 -3.23 5.31
C ALA A 113 17.17 -2.34 6.05
N ALA A 114 17.08 -1.05 5.70
CA ALA A 114 16.11 -0.13 6.29
C ALA A 114 14.67 -0.54 5.97
N VAL A 115 14.38 -0.88 4.70
CA VAL A 115 13.04 -1.35 4.30
C VAL A 115 12.70 -2.69 4.96
N LYS A 116 13.64 -3.63 5.03
CA LYS A 116 13.46 -4.90 5.75
C LYS A 116 13.18 -4.68 7.23
N LYS A 117 13.93 -3.79 7.89
CA LYS A 117 13.73 -3.45 9.30
C LYS A 117 12.32 -2.91 9.58
N ILE A 118 11.77 -2.07 8.69
CA ILE A 118 10.38 -1.60 8.80
C ILE A 118 9.43 -2.79 8.68
N ALA A 119 9.57 -3.61 7.63
CA ALA A 119 8.70 -4.76 7.41
C ALA A 119 8.75 -5.77 8.58
N ASP A 120 9.94 -6.08 9.09
CA ASP A 120 10.16 -7.00 10.20
C ASP A 120 9.65 -6.45 11.53
N GLY A 121 9.71 -5.12 11.73
CA GLY A 121 9.12 -4.44 12.87
C GLY A 121 7.59 -4.51 12.91
N ILE A 122 6.94 -4.68 11.76
CA ILE A 122 5.49 -4.90 11.63
C ILE A 122 5.17 -6.39 11.81
N SER A 123 5.85 -7.27 11.06
CA SER A 123 5.73 -8.72 11.18
C SER A 123 6.98 -9.42 10.66
N ALA A 124 7.52 -10.35 11.46
CA ALA A 124 8.71 -11.12 11.11
C ALA A 124 8.49 -12.18 10.01
N GLN A 125 7.24 -12.48 9.64
CA GLN A 125 6.95 -13.51 8.64
C GLN A 125 7.13 -12.98 7.22
N ASP A 126 8.10 -13.49 6.45
CA ASP A 126 8.24 -13.23 5.00
C ASP A 126 7.39 -14.21 4.19
N LEU A 127 6.16 -13.81 3.92
CA LEU A 127 5.23 -14.59 3.12
C LEU A 127 5.44 -14.32 1.62
N SER A 128 5.28 -15.39 0.83
CA SER A 128 5.14 -15.26 -0.61
C SER A 128 3.81 -14.57 -0.96
N LYS A 129 3.70 -14.07 -2.18
CA LYS A 129 2.49 -13.46 -2.71
C LYS A 129 1.29 -14.43 -2.68
N ALA A 130 1.52 -15.71 -2.96
CA ALA A 130 0.49 -16.75 -2.80
C ALA A 130 0.12 -16.95 -1.33
N GLY A 131 1.12 -17.05 -0.45
CA GLY A 131 0.93 -17.33 0.98
C GLY A 131 0.14 -16.24 1.70
N ILE A 132 0.42 -14.94 1.45
CA ILE A 132 -0.38 -13.86 2.06
C ILE A 132 -1.81 -13.86 1.50
N GLY A 133 -1.99 -14.20 0.22
CA GLY A 133 -3.29 -14.33 -0.40
C GLY A 133 -4.15 -15.42 0.24
N GLU A 134 -3.56 -16.59 0.50
CA GLU A 134 -4.22 -17.70 1.19
C GLU A 134 -4.58 -17.34 2.64
N ARG A 135 -3.68 -16.65 3.36
CA ARG A 135 -3.93 -16.14 4.71
C ARG A 135 -5.09 -15.16 4.73
N LEU A 136 -5.09 -14.19 3.80
CA LEU A 136 -6.19 -13.24 3.61
C LEU A 136 -7.50 -13.96 3.31
N GLN A 137 -7.50 -14.91 2.37
CA GLN A 137 -8.69 -15.70 2.04
C GLN A 137 -9.23 -16.45 3.25
N THR A 138 -8.36 -17.16 3.98
CA THR A 138 -8.73 -17.95 5.14
C THR A 138 -9.29 -17.06 6.26
N ALA A 139 -8.63 -15.94 6.56
CA ALA A 139 -9.10 -14.98 7.55
C ALA A 139 -10.50 -14.45 7.22
N MET A 140 -10.74 -14.14 5.95
CA MET A 140 -12.02 -13.61 5.50
C MET A 140 -13.13 -14.68 5.49
N ASN A 141 -12.84 -15.90 5.06
CA ASN A 141 -13.78 -17.01 5.16
C ASN A 141 -14.15 -17.30 6.61
N ASN A 142 -13.17 -17.30 7.51
CA ASN A 142 -13.41 -17.47 8.95
C ASN A 142 -14.27 -16.34 9.54
N ALA A 143 -14.08 -15.09 9.10
CA ALA A 143 -14.92 -13.97 9.52
C ALA A 143 -16.38 -14.16 9.10
N VAL A 144 -16.62 -14.55 7.83
CA VAL A 144 -17.97 -14.86 7.32
C VAL A 144 -18.60 -16.03 8.08
N GLU A 145 -17.84 -17.11 8.31
CA GLU A 145 -18.31 -18.25 9.08
C GLU A 145 -18.66 -17.87 10.53
N ASN A 146 -17.86 -17.02 11.17
CA ASN A 146 -18.13 -16.56 12.53
C ASN A 146 -19.40 -15.73 12.59
N ILE A 147 -19.64 -14.83 11.64
CA ILE A 147 -20.91 -14.08 11.53
C ILE A 147 -22.07 -15.08 11.33
N ALA A 148 -21.91 -16.09 10.48
CA ALA A 148 -22.93 -17.11 10.25
C ALA A 148 -23.20 -17.97 11.51
N LYS A 149 -22.16 -18.31 12.29
CA LYS A 149 -22.27 -19.02 13.57
C LYS A 149 -22.99 -18.19 14.62
N VAL A 150 -22.64 -16.90 14.76
CA VAL A 150 -23.34 -15.96 15.66
C VAL A 150 -24.80 -15.84 15.27
N ARG A 151 -25.11 -15.63 13.99
CA ARG A 151 -26.49 -15.62 13.49
C ARG A 151 -27.25 -16.89 13.86
N LYS A 152 -26.64 -18.06 13.65
CA LYS A 152 -27.27 -19.34 13.98
C LYS A 152 -27.54 -19.45 15.49
N SER A 153 -26.55 -19.14 16.33
CA SER A 153 -26.68 -19.17 17.79
C SER A 153 -27.75 -18.20 18.31
N THR A 154 -27.75 -16.95 17.83
CA THR A 154 -28.77 -15.96 18.21
C THR A 154 -30.14 -16.37 17.70
N GLY A 155 -30.24 -16.83 16.45
CA GLY A 155 -31.50 -17.34 15.90
C GLY A 155 -32.04 -18.55 16.68
N ASP A 156 -31.19 -19.52 17.03
CA ASP A 156 -31.60 -20.70 17.79
C ASP A 156 -32.14 -20.30 19.19
N LYS A 157 -31.58 -19.25 19.82
CA LYS A 157 -32.10 -18.68 21.07
C LYS A 157 -33.42 -17.95 20.87
N ASP A 158 -33.49 -17.03 19.92
CA ASP A 158 -34.69 -16.21 19.66
C ASP A 158 -35.87 -17.12 19.26
N TYR A 159 -35.64 -18.11 18.40
CA TYR A 159 -36.67 -19.08 18.01
C TYR A 159 -36.94 -20.14 19.09
N ALA A 160 -36.06 -20.36 20.07
CA ALA A 160 -36.39 -21.16 21.25
C ALA A 160 -37.41 -20.45 22.15
N GLU A 161 -37.27 -19.14 22.33
CA GLU A 161 -38.24 -18.30 23.05
C GLU A 161 -39.61 -18.34 22.35
N VAL A 162 -39.63 -18.18 21.02
CA VAL A 162 -40.85 -18.31 20.21
C VAL A 162 -41.49 -19.69 20.38
N ARG A 163 -40.71 -20.77 20.38
CA ARG A 163 -41.22 -22.15 20.57
C ARG A 163 -41.81 -22.36 21.96
N ALA A 164 -41.17 -21.81 22.99
CA ALA A 164 -41.69 -21.86 24.35
C ALA A 164 -43.06 -21.16 24.45
N LEU A 165 -43.20 -20.01 23.78
CA LEU A 165 -44.47 -19.27 23.73
C LEU A 165 -45.55 -19.95 22.86
N ALA A 166 -45.14 -20.67 21.82
CA ALA A 166 -46.05 -21.44 20.95
C ALA A 166 -46.55 -22.76 21.59
N ASN A 167 -45.94 -23.22 22.69
CA ASN A 167 -46.24 -24.50 23.35
C ASN A 167 -46.23 -25.70 22.37
N GLY A 168 -45.34 -25.69 21.38
CA GLY A 168 -45.21 -26.76 20.39
C GLY A 168 -46.35 -26.86 19.36
N LYS A 169 -47.28 -25.89 19.34
CA LYS A 169 -48.35 -25.85 18.36
C LYS A 169 -47.84 -25.36 16.99
N PRO A 170 -48.37 -25.90 15.87
CA PRO A 170 -48.14 -25.31 14.56
C PRO A 170 -48.79 -23.93 14.51
N VAL A 171 -48.02 -22.93 14.07
CA VAL A 171 -48.40 -21.51 14.14
C VAL A 171 -47.99 -20.72 12.90
N ILE A 172 -47.20 -21.30 11.99
CA ILE A 172 -46.79 -20.66 10.75
C ILE A 172 -47.64 -21.20 9.60
N PRO A 173 -48.60 -20.43 9.05
CA PRO A 173 -49.40 -20.87 7.92
C PRO A 173 -48.59 -20.76 6.62
N TYR A 174 -48.64 -21.75 5.73
CA TYR A 174 -47.98 -21.68 4.41
C TYR A 174 -48.87 -21.06 3.32
N ASN A 175 -49.66 -20.06 3.66
CA ASN A 175 -50.61 -19.43 2.73
C ASN A 175 -49.93 -18.80 1.52
N ASN A 176 -48.86 -18.05 1.75
CA ASN A 176 -48.13 -17.35 0.69
C ASN A 176 -47.23 -18.31 -0.08
N VAL A 177 -46.59 -19.26 0.60
CA VAL A 177 -45.76 -20.30 -0.06
C VAL A 177 -46.58 -21.15 -1.01
N THR A 178 -47.75 -21.65 -0.59
CA THR A 178 -48.63 -22.46 -1.45
C THR A 178 -49.14 -21.68 -2.66
N LYS A 179 -49.53 -20.40 -2.49
CA LYS A 179 -49.89 -19.50 -3.60
C LYS A 179 -48.74 -19.30 -4.57
N GLU A 180 -47.52 -19.11 -4.07
CA GLU A 180 -46.34 -18.91 -4.92
C GLU A 180 -45.98 -20.18 -5.69
N LEU A 181 -46.08 -21.36 -5.07
CA LEU A 181 -45.91 -22.64 -5.75
C LEU A 181 -46.96 -22.85 -6.85
N GLN A 182 -48.22 -22.46 -6.62
CA GLN A 182 -49.27 -22.47 -7.64
C GLN A 182 -48.92 -21.54 -8.81
N ALA A 183 -48.49 -20.31 -8.53
CA ALA A 183 -48.07 -19.37 -9.57
C ALA A 183 -46.88 -19.91 -10.39
N ILE A 184 -45.88 -20.51 -9.73
CA ILE A 184 -44.74 -21.15 -10.41
C ILE A 184 -45.22 -22.30 -11.31
N ILE A 185 -46.17 -23.11 -10.85
CA ILE A 185 -46.75 -24.19 -11.65
C ILE A 185 -47.47 -23.60 -12.88
N GLU A 186 -48.32 -22.60 -12.70
CA GLU A 186 -49.10 -21.98 -13.78
C GLU A 186 -48.19 -21.34 -14.84
N GLU A 187 -47.19 -20.57 -14.42
CA GLU A 187 -46.24 -19.88 -15.32
C GLU A 187 -45.38 -20.86 -16.14
N ASN A 188 -45.06 -22.03 -15.60
CA ASN A 188 -44.24 -23.04 -16.27
C ASN A 188 -45.08 -24.11 -16.99
N THR A 189 -46.40 -24.12 -16.78
CA THR A 189 -47.30 -25.04 -17.48
C THR A 189 -47.48 -24.56 -18.93
N GLY A 190 -47.13 -25.43 -19.88
CA GLY A 190 -47.20 -25.11 -21.32
C GLY A 190 -45.90 -24.57 -21.92
N VAL A 191 -44.87 -24.31 -21.10
CA VAL A 191 -43.54 -23.95 -21.59
C VAL A 191 -42.83 -25.21 -22.10
N VAL A 192 -42.38 -25.17 -23.37
CA VAL A 192 -41.68 -26.29 -24.02
C VAL A 192 -40.18 -26.26 -23.67
N SER A 193 -39.85 -26.41 -22.39
CA SER A 193 -38.46 -26.60 -21.92
C SER A 193 -38.36 -27.75 -20.92
N ALA A 194 -37.22 -28.45 -20.91
CA ALA A 194 -37.00 -29.56 -20.00
C ALA A 194 -37.01 -29.10 -18.53
N ASP A 195 -36.40 -27.94 -18.24
CA ASP A 195 -36.37 -27.34 -16.92
C ASP A 195 -37.77 -26.95 -16.43
N ALA A 196 -38.61 -26.33 -17.28
CA ALA A 196 -39.97 -25.95 -16.89
C ALA A 196 -40.81 -27.17 -16.47
N ARG A 197 -40.69 -28.29 -17.19
CA ARG A 197 -41.40 -29.54 -16.82
C ARG A 197 -40.94 -30.08 -15.47
N LYS A 198 -39.64 -30.04 -15.18
CA LYS A 198 -39.07 -30.47 -13.90
C LYS A 198 -39.49 -29.54 -12.76
N ILE A 199 -39.46 -28.23 -12.97
CA ILE A 199 -39.94 -27.22 -12.03
C ILE A 199 -41.41 -27.48 -11.70
N VAL A 200 -42.28 -27.69 -12.70
CA VAL A 200 -43.70 -27.99 -12.48
C VAL A 200 -43.88 -29.28 -11.67
N SER A 201 -43.16 -30.35 -12.02
CA SER A 201 -43.28 -31.63 -11.31
C SER A 201 -42.87 -31.52 -9.84
N GLN A 202 -41.72 -30.89 -9.57
CA GLN A 202 -41.20 -30.75 -8.21
C GLN A 202 -41.99 -29.72 -7.39
N ALA A 203 -42.45 -28.63 -8.00
CA ALA A 203 -43.35 -27.66 -7.37
C ALA A 203 -44.70 -28.30 -7.01
N LYS A 204 -45.25 -29.19 -7.86
CA LYS A 204 -46.46 -29.96 -7.54
C LYS A 204 -46.25 -30.89 -6.35
N SER A 205 -45.09 -31.56 -6.27
CA SER A 205 -44.75 -32.42 -5.13
C SER A 205 -44.66 -31.61 -3.83
N GLN A 206 -43.92 -30.51 -3.83
CA GLN A 206 -43.80 -29.64 -2.66
C GLN A 206 -45.14 -29.01 -2.26
N LEU A 207 -45.96 -28.60 -3.24
CA LEU A 207 -47.30 -28.08 -2.98
C LEU A 207 -48.16 -29.15 -2.29
N ALA A 208 -48.13 -30.40 -2.78
CA ALA A 208 -48.88 -31.49 -2.16
C ALA A 208 -48.44 -31.77 -0.71
N GLU A 209 -47.13 -31.71 -0.41
CA GLU A 209 -46.60 -31.84 0.94
C GLU A 209 -47.01 -30.69 1.88
N MET A 210 -47.28 -29.51 1.33
CA MET A 210 -47.68 -28.30 2.07
C MET A 210 -49.19 -28.09 2.11
N MET A 211 -49.98 -29.04 1.60
CA MET A 211 -51.43 -29.01 1.68
C MET A 211 -51.92 -30.09 2.65
N GLU A 212 -52.75 -29.69 3.60
CA GLU A 212 -53.40 -30.60 4.53
C GLU A 212 -54.67 -31.17 3.88
N THR A 213 -54.73 -32.50 3.77
CA THR A 213 -55.91 -33.21 3.27
C THR A 213 -56.91 -33.31 4.40
N GLN A 214 -58.05 -32.63 4.27
CA GLN A 214 -59.15 -32.77 5.22
C GLN A 214 -59.94 -34.04 4.90
N GLU A 215 -60.20 -34.87 5.92
CA GLU A 215 -61.10 -36.00 5.74
C GLU A 215 -62.51 -35.51 5.37
N PRO A 216 -63.16 -36.11 4.35
CA PRO A 216 -64.53 -35.77 4.03
C PRO A 216 -65.43 -36.09 5.22
N SER A 217 -66.31 -35.15 5.57
CA SER A 217 -67.34 -35.39 6.59
C SER A 217 -68.14 -36.64 6.26
N LYS A 218 -68.12 -37.62 7.19
CA LYS A 218 -68.94 -38.85 7.10
C LYS A 218 -70.43 -38.59 7.36
N ILE A 219 -70.80 -37.35 7.67
CA ILE A 219 -72.16 -36.91 7.95
C ILE A 219 -72.82 -36.47 6.63
N LEU A 220 -73.94 -37.11 6.30
CA LEU A 220 -74.77 -36.74 5.14
C LEU A 220 -75.26 -35.30 5.31
N ASN A 221 -75.22 -34.51 4.25
CA ASN A 221 -75.85 -33.19 4.24
C ASN A 221 -77.39 -33.32 4.32
N ALA A 222 -78.09 -32.20 4.50
CA ALA A 222 -79.56 -32.14 4.56
C ALA A 222 -80.28 -32.75 3.34
N ASN A 223 -79.56 -33.00 2.24
CA ASN A 223 -80.05 -33.59 1.00
C ASN A 223 -79.68 -35.09 0.85
N GLY A 224 -79.20 -35.74 1.92
CA GLY A 224 -78.85 -37.16 1.93
C GLY A 224 -77.59 -37.51 1.11
N LYS A 225 -76.74 -36.54 0.78
CA LYS A 225 -75.49 -36.75 0.03
C LYS A 225 -74.28 -36.51 0.93
N ILE A 226 -73.21 -37.28 0.71
CA ILE A 226 -71.91 -36.98 1.29
C ILE A 226 -71.47 -35.62 0.71
N PRO A 227 -71.19 -34.61 1.56
CA PRO A 227 -70.69 -33.33 1.06
C PRO A 227 -69.36 -33.58 0.30
N PRO A 228 -69.11 -32.82 -0.78
CA PRO A 228 -67.84 -32.95 -1.50
C PRO A 228 -66.68 -32.75 -0.52
N PRO A 229 -65.55 -33.45 -0.71
CA PRO A 229 -64.40 -33.32 0.16
C PRO A 229 -64.02 -31.84 0.27
N PRO A 230 -63.70 -31.35 1.48
CA PRO A 230 -63.27 -29.96 1.63
C PRO A 230 -62.08 -29.68 0.73
N LYS A 231 -61.97 -28.46 0.21
CA LYS A 231 -60.76 -28.06 -0.52
C LYS A 231 -59.57 -28.19 0.44
N PRO A 232 -58.49 -28.86 0.02
CA PRO A 232 -57.31 -28.97 0.87
C PRO A 232 -56.82 -27.58 1.25
N LEU A 233 -56.46 -27.40 2.51
CA LEU A 233 -55.99 -26.11 3.06
C LEU A 233 -54.47 -26.09 3.14
N PRO A 234 -53.83 -24.91 3.08
CA PRO A 234 -52.41 -24.79 3.38
C PRO A 234 -52.12 -25.33 4.78
N LYS A 235 -51.11 -26.20 4.88
CA LYS A 235 -50.64 -26.73 6.15
C LYS A 235 -50.15 -25.59 7.04
N VAL A 236 -50.44 -25.68 8.33
CA VAL A 236 -49.80 -24.85 9.36
C VAL A 236 -48.67 -25.69 9.95
N ASP A 237 -47.44 -25.18 9.90
CA ASP A 237 -46.27 -25.90 10.37
C ASP A 237 -45.72 -25.31 11.67
N ASP A 238 -44.89 -26.12 12.33
CA ASP A 238 -44.12 -25.67 13.48
C ASP A 238 -43.04 -24.64 13.07
N VAL A 239 -42.64 -23.83 14.05
CA VAL A 239 -41.68 -22.74 13.84
C VAL A 239 -40.31 -23.25 13.35
N GLU A 240 -39.88 -24.44 13.77
CA GLU A 240 -38.56 -24.98 13.43
C GLU A 240 -38.52 -25.51 12.00
N THR A 241 -39.56 -26.23 11.58
CA THR A 241 -39.75 -26.71 10.20
C THR A 241 -39.83 -25.54 9.24
N ALA A 242 -40.64 -24.52 9.56
CA ALA A 242 -40.72 -23.28 8.77
C ALA A 242 -39.38 -22.52 8.72
N ARG A 243 -38.65 -22.45 9.83
CA ARG A 243 -37.32 -21.82 9.88
C ARG A 243 -36.31 -22.59 9.02
N ARG A 244 -36.31 -23.92 9.07
CA ARG A 244 -35.43 -24.77 8.26
C ARG A 244 -35.71 -24.60 6.77
N ASN A 245 -36.98 -24.59 6.38
CA ASN A 245 -37.41 -24.34 5.01
C ASN A 245 -36.98 -22.94 4.54
N ARG A 246 -37.25 -21.90 5.33
CA ARG A 246 -36.78 -20.53 5.05
C ARG A 246 -35.27 -20.46 4.89
N SER A 247 -34.51 -21.12 5.76
CA SER A 247 -33.04 -21.15 5.68
C SER A 247 -32.56 -21.85 4.41
N SER A 248 -33.14 -22.99 4.07
CA SER A 248 -32.84 -23.75 2.85
C SER A 248 -33.09 -22.92 1.59
N TRP A 249 -34.27 -22.33 1.47
CA TRP A 249 -34.64 -21.50 0.31
C TRP A 249 -33.81 -20.22 0.23
N SER A 250 -33.48 -19.60 1.36
CA SER A 250 -32.59 -18.43 1.40
C SER A 250 -31.16 -18.77 0.94
N LYS A 251 -30.66 -19.97 1.25
CA LYS A 251 -29.35 -20.43 0.77
C LYS A 251 -29.37 -20.72 -0.73
N ALA A 252 -30.40 -21.42 -1.22
CA ALA A 252 -30.54 -21.71 -2.63
C ALA A 252 -30.77 -20.44 -3.48
N ALA A 253 -31.49 -19.45 -2.96
CA ALA A 253 -31.63 -18.12 -3.58
C ALA A 253 -30.28 -17.38 -3.74
N ARG A 254 -29.24 -17.82 -3.03
CA ARG A 254 -27.86 -17.30 -3.10
C ARG A 254 -26.92 -18.24 -3.87
N GLY A 255 -27.44 -19.31 -4.48
CA GLY A 255 -26.64 -20.33 -5.16
C GLY A 255 -25.86 -21.25 -4.24
N GLN A 256 -26.19 -21.31 -2.94
CA GLN A 256 -25.51 -22.16 -1.95
C GLN A 256 -26.20 -23.51 -1.76
N GLY A 257 -26.89 -24.00 -2.79
CA GLY A 257 -27.65 -25.24 -2.79
C GLY A 257 -28.84 -25.17 -3.72
N ASP A 258 -29.49 -26.31 -3.87
CA ASP A 258 -30.60 -26.50 -4.79
C ASP A 258 -31.88 -26.85 -4.03
N ILE A 259 -33.01 -26.26 -4.44
CA ILE A 259 -34.33 -26.65 -3.91
C ILE A 259 -35.04 -27.64 -4.81
N PHE A 260 -34.70 -27.60 -6.10
CA PHE A 260 -35.12 -28.57 -7.11
C PHE A 260 -33.89 -29.24 -7.73
N THR A 261 -34.02 -30.54 -7.96
CA THR A 261 -33.01 -31.40 -8.57
C THR A 261 -33.07 -31.31 -10.10
N ASP A 262 -31.92 -31.39 -10.76
CA ASP A 262 -31.77 -31.37 -12.22
C ASP A 262 -32.41 -30.16 -12.94
N VAL A 263 -32.51 -29.02 -12.26
CA VAL A 263 -32.92 -27.72 -12.80
C VAL A 263 -31.68 -26.85 -12.92
N SER A 264 -31.57 -26.02 -13.96
CA SER A 264 -30.44 -25.10 -14.09
C SER A 264 -30.26 -24.22 -12.83
N PRO A 265 -29.02 -23.94 -12.40
CA PRO A 265 -28.75 -23.16 -11.18
C PRO A 265 -29.45 -21.80 -11.16
N ASP A 266 -29.51 -21.11 -12.31
CA ASP A 266 -30.16 -19.80 -12.42
C ASP A 266 -31.68 -19.89 -12.21
N ALA A 267 -32.34 -20.87 -12.83
CA ALA A 267 -33.77 -21.09 -12.63
C ALA A 267 -34.06 -21.49 -11.18
N ASN A 268 -33.20 -22.33 -10.59
CA ASN A 268 -33.32 -22.74 -9.19
C ASN A 268 -33.19 -21.54 -8.24
N ARG A 269 -32.25 -20.63 -8.52
CA ARG A 269 -32.05 -19.40 -7.75
C ARG A 269 -33.27 -18.49 -7.80
N VAL A 270 -33.88 -18.34 -8.97
CA VAL A 270 -35.10 -17.52 -9.15
C VAL A 270 -36.26 -18.11 -8.36
N VAL A 271 -36.53 -19.41 -8.51
CA VAL A 271 -37.62 -20.08 -7.78
C VAL A 271 -37.36 -20.03 -6.27
N ALA A 272 -36.13 -20.32 -5.82
CA ALA A 272 -35.77 -20.24 -4.41
C ALA A 272 -35.94 -18.84 -3.83
N SER A 273 -35.59 -17.80 -4.60
CA SER A 273 -35.81 -16.41 -4.15
C SER A 273 -37.30 -16.07 -4.01
N ARG A 274 -38.17 -16.63 -4.86
CA ARG A 274 -39.63 -16.44 -4.76
C ARG A 274 -40.17 -17.14 -3.51
N LEU A 275 -39.82 -18.40 -3.29
CA LEU A 275 -40.24 -19.16 -2.10
C LEU A 275 -39.70 -18.56 -0.80
N ALA A 276 -38.45 -18.07 -0.79
CA ALA A 276 -37.87 -17.39 0.37
C ALA A 276 -38.61 -16.08 0.72
N ARG A 277 -39.12 -15.34 -0.27
CA ARG A 277 -39.98 -14.17 -0.04
C ARG A 277 -41.37 -14.58 0.46
N ALA A 278 -41.95 -15.62 -0.14
CA ALA A 278 -43.28 -16.11 0.23
C ALA A 278 -43.32 -16.56 1.70
N ILE A 279 -42.34 -17.34 2.15
CA ILE A 279 -42.27 -17.73 3.56
C ILE A 279 -41.96 -16.55 4.49
N GLY A 280 -41.23 -15.54 4.02
CA GLY A 280 -41.05 -14.29 4.75
C GLY A 280 -42.39 -13.62 5.06
N LYS A 281 -43.30 -13.57 4.08
CA LYS A 281 -44.67 -13.06 4.27
C LYS A 281 -45.49 -13.93 5.22
N ASP A 282 -45.37 -15.25 5.14
CA ASP A 282 -46.03 -16.16 6.09
C ASP A 282 -45.56 -15.93 7.54
N PHE A 283 -44.27 -15.71 7.74
CA PHE A 283 -43.70 -15.33 9.03
C PHE A 283 -44.17 -13.95 9.51
N GLU A 284 -44.32 -12.97 8.61
CA GLU A 284 -44.86 -11.64 8.92
C GLU A 284 -46.34 -11.72 9.31
N GLU A 285 -47.15 -12.49 8.57
CA GLU A 285 -48.57 -12.73 8.82
C GLU A 285 -48.77 -13.41 10.19
N ALA A 286 -47.97 -14.43 10.51
CA ALA A 286 -47.97 -15.07 11.83
C ALA A 286 -47.53 -14.14 12.96
N SER A 287 -46.73 -13.11 12.67
CA SER A 287 -46.27 -12.10 13.63
C SER A 287 -47.15 -10.84 13.70
N SER A 288 -48.26 -10.79 12.97
CA SER A 288 -49.14 -9.61 12.89
C SER A 288 -50.11 -9.48 14.07
N ALA A 289 -50.36 -10.58 14.79
CA ALA A 289 -51.22 -10.58 15.97
C ALA A 289 -50.59 -9.82 17.14
N LYS A 290 -51.40 -9.22 18.02
CA LYS A 290 -50.91 -8.56 19.26
C LYS A 290 -50.77 -9.58 20.40
N THR A 291 -49.93 -10.58 20.20
CA THR A 291 -49.68 -11.64 21.21
C THR A 291 -48.20 -11.68 21.59
N PRO A 292 -47.85 -12.14 22.80
CA PRO A 292 -46.44 -12.30 23.20
C PRO A 292 -45.63 -13.18 22.23
N PHE A 293 -46.27 -14.21 21.67
CA PHE A 293 -45.70 -15.06 20.62
C PHE A 293 -45.35 -14.24 19.37
N ALA A 294 -46.28 -13.42 18.88
CA ALA A 294 -46.10 -12.64 17.66
C ALA A 294 -45.02 -11.55 17.82
N ASP A 295 -44.92 -10.92 19.00
CA ASP A 295 -43.85 -9.95 19.31
C ASP A 295 -42.47 -10.63 19.35
N ALA A 296 -42.36 -11.79 20.00
CA ALA A 296 -41.13 -12.58 20.02
C ALA A 296 -40.74 -13.06 18.61
N LEU A 297 -41.72 -13.50 17.82
CA LEU A 297 -41.50 -13.93 16.43
C LEU A 297 -41.03 -12.77 15.55
N LYS A 298 -41.63 -11.58 15.72
CA LYS A 298 -41.23 -10.36 15.02
C LYS A 298 -39.79 -9.96 15.34
N LYS A 299 -39.41 -10.02 16.62
CA LYS A 299 -38.02 -9.77 17.06
C LYS A 299 -37.04 -10.79 16.48
N ALA A 300 -37.36 -12.09 16.56
CA ALA A 300 -36.53 -13.15 16.00
C ALA A 300 -36.33 -12.99 14.48
N ASN A 301 -37.41 -12.66 13.76
CA ASN A 301 -37.37 -12.40 12.32
C ASN A 301 -36.53 -11.19 11.96
N LYS A 302 -36.64 -10.10 12.73
CA LYS A 302 -35.83 -8.90 12.55
C LYS A 302 -34.34 -9.21 12.75
N ASN A 303 -33.98 -9.86 13.86
CA ASN A 303 -32.61 -10.24 14.13
C ASN A 303 -32.05 -11.15 13.02
N TYR A 304 -32.83 -12.15 12.58
CA TYR A 304 -32.43 -13.03 11.49
C TYR A 304 -32.21 -12.28 10.16
N ALA A 305 -33.07 -11.32 9.84
CA ALA A 305 -32.93 -10.45 8.67
C ALA A 305 -31.68 -9.58 8.77
N ASP A 306 -31.50 -8.86 9.88
CA ASP A 306 -30.37 -7.96 10.12
C ASP A 306 -29.01 -8.70 9.99
N TYR A 307 -28.90 -9.92 10.52
CA TYR A 307 -27.70 -10.76 10.33
C TYR A 307 -27.55 -11.31 8.91
N SER A 308 -28.66 -11.63 8.24
CA SER A 308 -28.63 -12.13 6.86
C SER A 308 -28.24 -11.04 5.87
N ASP A 309 -28.63 -9.79 6.14
CA ASP A 309 -28.22 -8.59 5.42
C ASP A 309 -26.75 -8.29 5.70
N SER A 310 -26.28 -8.46 6.94
CA SER A 310 -24.86 -8.34 7.28
C SER A 310 -23.99 -9.34 6.50
N ILE A 311 -24.41 -10.61 6.39
CA ILE A 311 -23.70 -11.61 5.58
C ILE A 311 -23.73 -11.24 4.09
N THR A 312 -24.87 -10.76 3.59
CA THR A 312 -25.02 -10.35 2.19
C THR A 312 -24.17 -9.13 1.88
N TYR A 313 -24.13 -8.16 2.80
CA TYR A 313 -23.25 -7.01 2.75
C TYR A 313 -21.80 -7.46 2.69
N VAL A 314 -21.36 -8.35 3.59
CA VAL A 314 -19.99 -8.87 3.58
C VAL A 314 -19.67 -9.59 2.26
N ASN A 315 -20.56 -10.45 1.77
CA ASN A 315 -20.37 -11.17 0.50
C ASN A 315 -20.42 -10.27 -0.74
N ASN A 316 -21.17 -9.16 -0.72
CA ASN A 316 -21.23 -8.20 -1.83
C ASN A 316 -20.25 -7.03 -1.67
N SER A 317 -19.59 -6.93 -0.51
CA SER A 317 -18.63 -5.87 -0.20
C SER A 317 -17.27 -6.11 -0.86
N SER A 318 -16.33 -5.21 -0.57
CA SER A 318 -14.90 -5.35 -0.83
C SER A 318 -14.33 -6.72 -0.41
N LEU A 319 -14.92 -7.39 0.61
CA LEU A 319 -14.53 -8.74 1.02
C LEU A 319 -14.83 -9.80 -0.04
N GLY A 320 -16.06 -9.83 -0.56
CA GLY A 320 -16.46 -10.77 -1.59
C GLY A 320 -15.72 -10.55 -2.90
N LYS A 321 -15.48 -9.28 -3.26
CA LYS A 321 -14.60 -8.92 -4.38
C LYS A 321 -13.17 -9.44 -4.18
N LEU A 322 -12.62 -9.33 -2.97
CA LEU A 322 -11.27 -9.79 -2.65
C LEU A 322 -11.17 -11.33 -2.71
N LEU A 323 -12.20 -12.03 -2.24
CA LEU A 323 -12.28 -13.50 -2.27
C LEU A 323 -12.59 -14.07 -3.66
N GLY A 324 -13.00 -13.24 -4.61
CA GLY A 324 -13.42 -13.75 -5.91
C GLY A 324 -14.77 -14.43 -5.89
N ILE A 325 -15.60 -14.13 -4.89
CA ILE A 325 -17.02 -14.45 -4.92
C ILE A 325 -17.67 -13.44 -5.88
N GLU A 326 -17.25 -13.48 -7.14
CA GLU A 326 -18.02 -12.85 -8.19
C GLU A 326 -19.25 -13.74 -8.38
N THR A 327 -20.42 -13.16 -8.21
CA THR A 327 -21.74 -13.78 -8.46
C THR A 327 -21.89 -14.34 -9.89
N THR A 328 -20.90 -14.16 -10.75
CA THR A 328 -20.80 -14.66 -12.13
C THR A 328 -20.13 -16.03 -12.24
N ASP A 329 -19.23 -16.44 -11.35
CA ASP A 329 -18.53 -17.74 -11.45
C ASP A 329 -19.28 -18.90 -10.75
N ALA A 330 -20.15 -18.55 -9.80
CA ALA A 330 -21.08 -19.49 -9.17
C ALA A 330 -22.12 -20.07 -10.17
N GLY A 331 -22.36 -19.40 -11.30
CA GLY A 331 -23.27 -19.86 -12.35
C GLY A 331 -22.68 -20.88 -13.31
N VAL A 332 -21.34 -20.99 -13.40
CA VAL A 332 -20.68 -21.78 -14.46
C VAL A 332 -20.10 -23.10 -13.96
N THR A 333 -19.71 -23.21 -12.69
CA THR A 333 -18.93 -24.37 -12.22
C THR A 333 -19.55 -25.20 -11.10
N GLY A 334 -20.62 -24.72 -10.44
CA GLY A 334 -21.20 -25.41 -9.28
C GLY A 334 -20.22 -25.60 -8.11
N ALA A 335 -19.05 -24.96 -8.13
CA ALA A 335 -18.00 -25.12 -7.15
C ALA A 335 -18.02 -23.96 -6.14
N ILE A 336 -18.22 -24.28 -4.86
CA ILE A 336 -18.11 -23.35 -3.71
C ILE A 336 -16.62 -23.23 -3.27
N SER A 337 -15.68 -23.64 -4.12
CA SER A 337 -14.25 -23.53 -3.85
C SER A 337 -13.69 -22.27 -4.51
N ASN A 338 -12.96 -21.45 -3.74
CA ASN A 338 -12.21 -20.27 -4.19
C ASN A 338 -11.62 -20.45 -5.60
N THR A 339 -12.21 -19.81 -6.63
CA THR A 339 -11.72 -19.90 -8.02
C THR A 339 -10.53 -18.96 -8.29
N ILE A 340 -10.15 -18.15 -7.30
CA ILE A 340 -9.06 -17.17 -7.41
C ILE A 340 -7.83 -17.64 -6.63
N SER A 341 -6.67 -17.67 -7.30
CA SER A 341 -5.39 -18.00 -6.64
C SER A 341 -5.03 -16.97 -5.57
N GLY A 342 -4.31 -17.40 -4.52
CA GLY A 342 -3.82 -16.50 -3.48
C GLY A 342 -3.08 -15.29 -4.05
N GLU A 343 -2.32 -15.48 -5.13
CA GLU A 343 -1.61 -14.39 -5.78
C GLU A 343 -2.52 -13.29 -6.33
N LYS A 344 -3.65 -13.68 -6.94
CA LYS A 344 -4.65 -12.73 -7.44
C LYS A 344 -5.34 -12.02 -6.27
N VAL A 345 -5.54 -12.70 -5.15
CA VAL A 345 -6.08 -12.07 -3.93
C VAL A 345 -5.12 -11.03 -3.37
N ALA A 346 -3.83 -11.34 -3.26
CA ALA A 346 -2.83 -10.37 -2.85
C ALA A 346 -2.76 -9.17 -3.81
N GLN A 347 -2.88 -9.39 -5.13
CA GLN A 347 -2.98 -8.30 -6.11
C GLN A 347 -4.22 -7.45 -5.92
N ARG A 348 -5.39 -8.08 -5.77
CA ARG A 348 -6.66 -7.38 -5.52
C ARG A 348 -6.54 -6.55 -4.25
N PHE A 349 -5.95 -7.10 -3.20
CA PHE A 349 -5.69 -6.39 -1.95
C PHE A 349 -4.89 -5.11 -2.18
N LEU A 350 -3.74 -5.21 -2.87
CA LEU A 350 -2.88 -4.06 -3.20
C LEU A 350 -3.55 -3.04 -4.14
N ALA A 351 -4.55 -3.44 -4.93
CA ALA A 351 -5.22 -2.60 -5.91
C ALA A 351 -6.56 -2.02 -5.42
N MET A 352 -6.97 -2.32 -4.19
CA MET A 352 -8.20 -1.80 -3.61
C MET A 352 -8.15 -0.27 -3.45
N GLN A 353 -9.31 0.38 -3.57
CA GLN A 353 -9.43 1.78 -3.18
C GLN A 353 -9.27 1.94 -1.65
N PRO A 354 -8.80 3.08 -1.13
CA PRO A 354 -8.60 3.28 0.31
C PRO A 354 -9.86 2.96 1.16
N SER A 355 -11.05 3.33 0.69
CA SER A 355 -12.32 3.01 1.38
C SER A 355 -12.59 1.50 1.49
N GLU A 356 -12.26 0.74 0.45
CA GLU A 356 -12.37 -0.72 0.40
C GLU A 356 -11.32 -1.38 1.32
N ALA A 357 -10.07 -0.91 1.23
CA ALA A 357 -8.97 -1.37 2.07
C ALA A 357 -9.25 -1.15 3.56
N LYS A 358 -9.86 -0.01 3.93
CA LYS A 358 -10.28 0.29 5.31
C LYS A 358 -11.33 -0.69 5.84
N THR A 359 -12.29 -1.06 5.02
CA THR A 359 -13.32 -2.05 5.39
C THR A 359 -12.67 -3.41 5.66
N VAL A 360 -11.81 -3.87 4.74
CA VAL A 360 -11.05 -5.12 4.86
C VAL A 360 -10.15 -5.09 6.11
N ALA A 361 -9.41 -4.00 6.34
CA ALA A 361 -8.53 -3.85 7.49
C ALA A 361 -9.30 -3.87 8.82
N ASN A 362 -10.48 -3.25 8.90
CA ASN A 362 -11.32 -3.31 10.11
C ASN A 362 -11.77 -4.74 10.43
N ILE A 363 -12.12 -5.51 9.41
CA ILE A 363 -12.54 -6.91 9.58
C ILE A 363 -11.35 -7.77 10.01
N LEU A 364 -10.19 -7.62 9.38
CA LEU A 364 -8.96 -8.30 9.80
C LEU A 364 -8.57 -7.89 11.23
N LYS A 365 -8.68 -6.61 11.59
CA LYS A 365 -8.38 -6.14 12.96
C LYS A 365 -9.24 -6.84 14.02
N GLN A 366 -10.51 -7.11 13.71
CA GLN A 366 -11.43 -7.76 14.64
C GLN A 366 -11.29 -9.28 14.67
N HIS A 367 -10.97 -9.92 13.54
CA HIS A 367 -11.07 -11.37 13.38
C HIS A 367 -9.75 -12.08 13.10
N ALA A 368 -8.73 -11.39 12.60
CA ALA A 368 -7.41 -11.93 12.23
C ALA A 368 -6.31 -10.83 12.31
N PRO A 369 -6.01 -10.31 13.51
CA PRO A 369 -5.10 -9.17 13.68
C PRO A 369 -3.65 -9.48 13.27
N ASP A 370 -3.25 -10.74 13.38
CA ASP A 370 -2.01 -11.30 12.87
C ASP A 370 -1.92 -11.18 11.34
N VAL A 371 -2.96 -11.59 10.62
CA VAL A 371 -3.02 -11.49 9.16
C VAL A 371 -3.00 -10.03 8.70
N LEU A 372 -3.55 -9.10 9.48
CA LEU A 372 -3.41 -7.67 9.21
C LEU A 372 -1.94 -7.20 9.24
N GLN A 373 -1.19 -7.59 10.28
CA GLN A 373 0.23 -7.23 10.37
C GLN A 373 1.05 -7.89 9.26
N GLU A 374 0.77 -9.15 8.94
CA GLU A 374 1.38 -9.85 7.80
C GLU A 374 1.09 -9.13 6.48
N SER A 375 -0.14 -8.64 6.26
CA SER A 375 -0.53 -7.91 5.06
C SER A 375 0.18 -6.56 4.93
N LYS A 376 0.31 -5.83 6.04
CA LYS A 376 1.08 -4.57 6.11
C LYS A 376 2.56 -4.82 5.79
N SER A 377 3.16 -5.82 6.43
CA SER A 377 4.56 -6.19 6.16
C SER A 377 4.75 -6.62 4.69
N TYR A 378 3.80 -7.37 4.14
CA TYR A 378 3.81 -7.76 2.73
C TYR A 378 3.80 -6.56 1.77
N ILE A 379 3.01 -5.50 2.01
CA ILE A 379 3.02 -4.27 1.19
C ILE A 379 4.44 -3.70 1.07
N VAL A 380 5.14 -3.58 2.20
CA VAL A 380 6.51 -3.03 2.25
C VAL A 380 7.51 -3.95 1.55
N ARG A 381 7.39 -5.28 1.76
CA ARG A 381 8.28 -6.26 1.12
C ARG A 381 8.02 -6.40 -0.38
N ASP A 382 6.78 -6.28 -0.85
CA ASP A 382 6.44 -6.32 -2.27
C ASP A 382 7.07 -5.13 -3.02
N ALA A 383 7.01 -3.93 -2.45
CA ALA A 383 7.69 -2.76 -2.97
C ALA A 383 9.22 -2.98 -3.07
N LEU A 384 9.83 -3.59 -2.04
CA LEU A 384 11.25 -3.96 -2.07
C LEU A 384 11.56 -5.00 -3.16
N LYS A 385 10.75 -6.06 -3.28
CA LYS A 385 10.90 -7.11 -4.30
C LYS A 385 10.87 -6.52 -5.72
N LYS A 386 9.94 -5.59 -5.99
CA LYS A 386 9.91 -4.82 -7.26
C LYS A 386 11.18 -4.00 -7.50
N GLY A 387 11.77 -3.46 -6.44
CA GLY A 387 13.03 -2.73 -6.50
C GLY A 387 14.25 -3.60 -6.81
N LEU A 388 14.26 -4.83 -6.32
CA LEU A 388 15.34 -5.81 -6.51
C LEU A 388 15.31 -6.47 -7.89
N ASP A 389 14.18 -6.40 -8.60
CA ASP A 389 14.03 -6.88 -9.98
C ASP A 389 14.76 -5.95 -10.97
N VAL A 390 16.09 -5.98 -10.92
CA VAL A 390 17.00 -5.26 -11.81
C VAL A 390 17.50 -6.25 -12.88
N PRO A 391 17.41 -5.93 -14.19
CA PRO A 391 17.79 -6.87 -15.25
C PRO A 391 19.21 -7.42 -15.10
N ILE A 392 19.35 -8.74 -15.23
CA ILE A 392 20.64 -9.47 -15.17
C ILE A 392 21.64 -8.96 -16.21
N SER A 393 21.16 -8.37 -17.31
CA SER A 393 21.98 -7.77 -18.37
C SER A 393 22.88 -6.63 -17.92
N LYS A 394 22.75 -6.13 -16.68
CA LYS A 394 23.64 -5.10 -16.12
C LYS A 394 24.94 -5.64 -15.48
N GLY A 395 25.13 -6.95 -15.41
CA GLY A 395 26.38 -7.58 -14.96
C GLY A 395 26.73 -7.33 -13.48
N ALA A 396 27.93 -7.75 -13.06
CA ALA A 396 28.43 -7.63 -11.68
C ALA A 396 28.62 -6.18 -11.19
N ASN A 397 28.59 -5.20 -12.11
CA ASN A 397 28.80 -3.78 -11.84
C ASN A 397 27.47 -3.01 -11.68
N ALA A 398 26.38 -3.69 -11.38
CA ALA A 398 25.07 -3.08 -11.16
C ALA A 398 24.85 -2.72 -9.68
N ILE A 399 24.04 -1.69 -9.46
CA ILE A 399 23.47 -1.40 -8.15
C ILE A 399 22.29 -2.36 -7.95
N PRO A 400 22.24 -3.12 -6.84
CA PRO A 400 21.29 -4.22 -6.66
C PRO A 400 19.85 -3.76 -6.38
N LEU A 401 19.58 -2.46 -6.44
CA LEU A 401 18.30 -1.87 -6.07
C LEU A 401 17.94 -0.70 -6.99
N SER A 402 16.72 -0.70 -7.50
CA SER A 402 16.11 0.48 -8.12
C SER A 402 15.27 1.24 -7.10
N TYR A 403 15.80 2.35 -6.58
CA TYR A 403 15.10 3.23 -5.64
C TYR A 403 13.73 3.66 -6.17
N ASN A 404 13.65 4.07 -7.44
CA ASN A 404 12.42 4.51 -8.07
C ASN A 404 11.36 3.40 -8.16
N LYS A 405 11.76 2.14 -8.42
CA LYS A 405 10.81 1.02 -8.44
C LYS A 405 10.28 0.70 -7.05
N VAL A 406 11.10 0.84 -5.99
CA VAL A 406 10.62 0.68 -4.60
C VAL A 406 9.62 1.78 -4.27
N ILE A 407 9.97 3.04 -4.51
CA ILE A 407 9.12 4.19 -4.18
C ILE A 407 7.78 4.11 -4.93
N LYS A 408 7.81 3.80 -6.23
CA LYS A 408 6.57 3.60 -7.03
C LYS A 408 5.81 2.31 -6.67
N GLY A 409 6.49 1.36 -6.03
CA GLY A 409 5.90 0.11 -5.58
C GLY A 409 5.14 0.26 -4.26
N LEU A 410 5.43 1.30 -3.48
CA LEU A 410 4.70 1.64 -2.27
C LEU A 410 3.39 2.35 -2.62
N PRO A 411 2.27 1.97 -1.97
CA PRO A 411 1.03 2.74 -2.04
C PRO A 411 1.18 4.14 -1.46
N ASP A 412 0.22 5.01 -1.75
CA ASP A 412 0.15 6.34 -1.12
C ASP A 412 -0.20 6.28 0.37
N ASN A 413 0.01 7.39 1.07
CA ASN A 413 -0.25 7.47 2.51
C ASN A 413 -1.74 7.21 2.84
N GLU A 414 -2.65 7.64 1.97
CA GLU A 414 -4.09 7.42 2.17
C GLU A 414 -4.42 5.92 2.21
N TYR A 415 -3.88 5.14 1.27
CA TYR A 415 -4.02 3.70 1.27
C TYR A 415 -3.32 3.05 2.47
N LEU A 416 -2.09 3.47 2.82
CA LEU A 416 -1.38 2.93 3.99
C LEU A 416 -2.18 3.15 5.29
N GLU A 417 -2.70 4.35 5.50
CA GLU A 417 -3.55 4.66 6.65
C GLU A 417 -4.85 3.84 6.63
N ALA A 418 -5.46 3.66 5.46
CA ALA A 418 -6.65 2.83 5.29
C ALA A 418 -6.40 1.36 5.67
N VAL A 419 -5.26 0.78 5.29
CA VAL A 419 -4.88 -0.59 5.69
C VAL A 419 -4.52 -0.68 7.18
N GLY A 420 -4.42 0.44 7.89
CA GLY A 420 -4.16 0.46 9.32
C GLY A 420 -2.68 0.55 9.68
N PHE A 421 -1.86 1.15 8.81
CA PHE A 421 -0.56 1.67 9.23
C PHE A 421 -0.74 2.79 10.25
N THR A 422 0.04 2.74 11.32
CA THR A 422 0.14 3.78 12.33
C THR A 422 0.88 4.97 11.75
N HIS A 423 0.65 6.16 12.31
CA HIS A 423 1.35 7.37 11.90
C HIS A 423 2.88 7.22 11.95
N LYS A 424 3.40 6.50 12.96
CA LYS A 424 4.83 6.21 13.09
C LYS A 424 5.36 5.37 11.93
N GLU A 425 4.67 4.28 11.57
CA GLU A 425 5.09 3.42 10.46
C GLU A 425 5.05 4.15 9.12
N VAL A 426 4.00 4.95 8.87
CA VAL A 426 3.89 5.79 7.65
C VAL A 426 5.02 6.80 7.59
N LEU A 427 5.38 7.43 8.72
CA LEU A 427 6.50 8.36 8.79
C LEU A 427 7.85 7.68 8.53
N GLU A 428 8.07 6.47 9.08
CA GLU A 428 9.28 5.68 8.82
C GLU A 428 9.39 5.29 7.33
N ILE A 429 8.30 4.83 6.71
CA ILE A 429 8.23 4.51 5.28
C ILE A 429 8.54 5.75 4.43
N ASN A 430 7.95 6.90 4.78
CA ASN A 430 8.18 8.15 4.07
C ASN A 430 9.62 8.65 4.21
N ASN A 431 10.23 8.55 5.39
CA ASN A 431 11.62 8.93 5.60
C ASN A 431 12.57 8.04 4.78
N VAL A 432 12.36 6.72 4.79
CA VAL A 432 13.13 5.80 3.95
C VAL A 432 12.92 6.11 2.47
N SER A 433 11.69 6.34 2.03
CA SER A 433 11.37 6.69 0.63
C SER A 433 12.04 8.00 0.19
N LYS A 434 12.03 9.04 1.04
CA LYS A 434 12.73 10.30 0.79
C LYS A 434 14.24 10.13 0.73
N ALA A 435 14.83 9.35 1.64
CA ALA A 435 16.27 9.04 1.60
C ALA A 435 16.64 8.26 0.33
N MET A 436 15.81 7.30 -0.09
CA MET A 436 15.96 6.57 -1.35
C MET A 436 15.78 7.47 -2.57
N GLN A 437 14.85 8.43 -2.53
CA GLN A 437 14.64 9.41 -3.60
C GLN A 437 15.88 10.28 -3.77
N ARG A 438 16.44 10.80 -2.67
CA ARG A 438 17.70 11.56 -2.70
C ARG A 438 18.87 10.70 -3.17
N SER A 439 18.92 9.43 -2.79
CA SER A 439 19.95 8.48 -3.24
C SER A 439 19.85 8.17 -4.74
N GLY A 440 18.62 8.07 -5.26
CA GLY A 440 18.31 7.81 -6.66
C GLY A 440 18.33 9.05 -7.56
N ASP A 441 18.25 10.24 -6.99
CA ASP A 441 18.35 11.51 -7.71
C ASP A 441 19.79 11.73 -8.17
N ARG A 442 20.07 11.24 -9.37
CA ARG A 442 21.30 11.46 -10.11
C ARG A 442 21.15 12.57 -11.14
N SER A 443 20.33 13.57 -10.84
CA SER A 443 20.22 14.77 -11.66
C SER A 443 21.63 15.26 -12.04
N GLY A 444 21.92 15.15 -13.33
CA GLY A 444 23.19 15.59 -13.91
C GLY A 444 24.07 14.58 -14.62
N MET A 445 23.57 13.40 -14.99
CA MET A 445 24.26 12.57 -15.98
C MET A 445 24.33 13.21 -17.40
N ASN A 446 23.60 14.31 -17.66
CA ASN A 446 23.57 15.03 -18.95
C ASN A 446 23.76 16.56 -18.80
N PHE A 447 24.72 17.05 -18.00
CA PHE A 447 25.05 18.48 -18.01
C PHE A 447 26.32 18.78 -18.81
N SER A 448 26.18 19.58 -19.87
CA SER A 448 27.28 20.20 -20.61
C SER A 448 27.87 21.44 -19.91
N GLY A 449 27.45 21.74 -18.69
CA GLY A 449 27.88 22.90 -17.93
C GLY A 449 29.21 22.70 -17.22
N THR A 450 30.31 23.14 -17.84
CA THR A 450 31.65 23.16 -17.22
C THR A 450 31.79 24.24 -16.12
N ALA A 451 30.94 25.27 -16.12
CA ALA A 451 31.08 26.42 -15.20
C ALA A 451 30.89 26.07 -13.71
N PRO A 452 29.85 25.32 -13.27
CA PRO A 452 29.70 24.95 -11.86
C PRO A 452 30.78 23.96 -11.40
N MET A 453 31.26 23.10 -12.31
CA MET A 453 32.38 22.19 -12.05
C MET A 453 33.69 22.96 -11.89
N ASN A 454 33.97 23.92 -12.76
CA ASN A 454 35.17 24.77 -12.66
C ASN A 454 35.17 25.56 -11.35
N HIS A 455 34.01 26.08 -10.92
CA HIS A 455 33.89 26.75 -9.62
C HIS A 455 34.12 25.79 -8.44
N PHE A 456 33.60 24.57 -8.50
CA PHE A 456 33.81 23.54 -7.46
C PHE A 456 35.26 23.04 -7.43
N ILE A 457 35.87 22.82 -8.59
CA ILE A 457 37.28 22.43 -8.74
C ILE A 457 38.20 23.57 -8.30
N GLU A 458 37.91 24.82 -8.64
CA GLU A 458 38.66 25.98 -8.15
C GLU A 458 38.56 26.07 -6.62
N MET A 459 37.37 25.89 -6.06
CA MET A 459 37.14 25.80 -4.62
C MET A 459 37.99 24.68 -3.97
N LEU A 460 38.03 23.47 -4.54
CA LEU A 460 38.86 22.37 -4.03
C LEU A 460 40.37 22.56 -4.28
N GLY A 461 40.75 23.23 -5.37
CA GLY A 461 42.14 23.56 -5.71
C GLY A 461 42.76 24.47 -4.66
N THR A 462 42.02 25.48 -4.18
CA THR A 462 42.47 26.37 -3.09
C THR A 462 42.72 25.64 -1.76
N LEU A 463 42.05 24.50 -1.53
CA LEU A 463 42.21 23.64 -0.35
C LEU A 463 43.55 22.88 -0.35
N THR A 464 44.07 22.55 -1.53
CA THR A 464 45.32 21.80 -1.70
C THR A 464 46.58 22.65 -1.72
N GLY A 465 46.45 23.98 -1.56
CA GLY A 465 47.58 24.90 -1.59
C GLY A 465 48.17 25.15 -2.98
N GLY A 466 47.51 24.66 -4.04
CA GLY A 466 47.91 24.93 -5.42
C GLY A 466 47.61 26.37 -5.82
N THR A 467 48.62 27.07 -6.34
CA THR A 467 48.43 28.36 -6.99
C THR A 467 47.47 28.22 -8.17
N LYS A 468 46.67 29.27 -8.43
CA LYS A 468 45.58 29.34 -9.44
C LYS A 468 45.96 29.03 -10.90
N LYS A 469 47.16 28.51 -11.19
CA LYS A 469 47.65 28.28 -12.56
C LYS A 469 48.01 26.80 -12.76
N ILE A 470 47.28 26.20 -13.70
CA ILE A 470 47.44 24.86 -14.28
C ILE A 470 46.85 23.73 -13.40
N LEU A 471 45.57 23.45 -13.62
CA LEU A 471 44.93 22.18 -13.29
C LEU A 471 45.54 21.09 -14.18
N SER A 472 46.65 20.51 -13.75
CA SER A 472 47.22 19.32 -14.39
C SER A 472 46.26 18.13 -14.23
N THR A 473 46.32 17.15 -15.14
CA THR A 473 45.54 15.91 -15.07
C THR A 473 45.69 15.20 -13.72
N ALA A 474 46.85 15.31 -13.07
CA ALA A 474 47.11 14.79 -11.73
C ALA A 474 46.28 15.47 -10.62
N ALA A 475 46.05 16.79 -10.72
CA ALA A 475 45.21 17.53 -9.77
C ALA A 475 43.73 17.11 -9.89
N GLN A 476 43.25 16.90 -11.11
CA GLN A 476 41.88 16.41 -11.37
C GLN A 476 41.67 15.00 -10.81
N VAL A 477 42.62 14.08 -11.02
CA VAL A 477 42.56 12.72 -10.44
C VAL A 477 42.54 12.76 -8.91
N THR A 478 43.37 13.61 -8.30
CA THR A 478 43.42 13.80 -6.84
C THR A 478 42.10 14.33 -6.28
N VAL A 479 41.47 15.28 -6.97
CA VAL A 479 40.17 15.85 -6.58
C VAL A 479 39.06 14.80 -6.69
N LEU A 480 39.01 14.04 -7.78
CA LEU A 480 38.03 12.97 -7.97
C LEU A 480 38.19 11.85 -6.93
N ASN A 481 39.43 11.46 -6.62
CA ASN A 481 39.72 10.48 -5.56
C ASN A 481 39.22 10.94 -4.18
N LYS A 482 39.35 12.23 -3.88
CA LYS A 482 38.85 12.82 -2.63
C LYS A 482 37.33 12.85 -2.57
N ILE A 483 36.67 13.20 -3.68
CA ILE A 483 35.20 13.15 -3.80
C ILE A 483 34.73 11.70 -3.62
N ALA A 484 35.36 10.74 -4.30
CA ALA A 484 35.06 9.32 -4.13
C ALA A 484 35.29 8.84 -2.68
N SER A 485 36.38 9.26 -2.05
CA SER A 485 36.63 9.01 -0.62
C SER A 485 35.52 9.56 0.27
N ALA A 486 35.09 10.80 0.06
CA ALA A 486 33.98 11.39 0.81
C ALA A 486 32.65 10.65 0.60
N MET A 487 32.39 10.12 -0.60
CA MET A 487 31.22 9.29 -0.87
C MET A 487 31.27 7.95 -0.12
N THR A 488 32.47 7.36 0.00
CA THR A 488 32.66 6.02 0.58
C THR A 488 32.74 6.02 2.11
N LYS A 489 33.54 6.92 2.71
CA LYS A 489 33.89 6.85 4.12
C LYS A 489 33.08 7.81 4.98
N LYS A 490 32.98 7.50 6.28
CA LYS A 490 32.32 8.39 7.25
C LYS A 490 33.23 9.57 7.55
N GLU A 491 34.52 9.31 7.67
CA GLU A 491 35.59 10.26 8.00
C GLU A 491 35.77 11.30 6.89
N GLY A 492 35.71 10.90 5.61
CA GLY A 492 35.76 11.83 4.48
C GLY A 492 34.55 12.77 4.39
N ARG A 493 33.37 12.26 4.76
CA ARG A 493 32.13 13.06 4.91
C ARG A 493 32.20 13.99 6.10
N GLU A 494 32.59 13.48 7.26
CA GLU A 494 32.77 14.26 8.48
C GLU A 494 33.84 15.32 8.28
N ALA A 495 34.89 15.06 7.50
CA ALA A 495 35.89 16.06 7.13
C ALA A 495 35.28 17.18 6.27
N LEU A 496 34.47 16.86 5.24
CA LEU A 496 33.74 17.87 4.47
C LEU A 496 32.71 18.64 5.32
N MET A 497 32.02 17.95 6.21
CA MET A 497 31.04 18.54 7.13
C MET A 497 31.70 19.36 8.25
N THR A 498 32.91 19.01 8.68
CA THR A 498 33.70 19.76 9.67
C THR A 498 34.26 21.03 9.04
N ILE A 499 34.66 20.96 7.76
CA ILE A 499 34.99 22.13 6.94
C ILE A 499 33.74 23.02 6.76
N ALA A 500 32.55 22.42 6.58
CA ALA A 500 31.28 23.15 6.49
C ALA A 500 30.78 23.72 7.82
N LYS A 501 31.08 23.09 8.97
CA LYS A 501 30.60 23.55 10.29
C LYS A 501 31.53 24.54 10.98
N PHE A 502 32.61 24.95 10.33
CA PHE A 502 33.58 25.87 10.90
C PHE A 502 32.96 27.22 11.27
N ASP A 503 33.22 27.65 12.50
CA ASP A 503 32.96 29.01 12.96
C ASP A 503 34.27 29.81 12.87
N PRO A 504 34.39 30.80 11.97
CA PRO A 504 35.61 31.59 11.79
C PRO A 504 36.01 32.40 13.03
N ARG A 505 35.14 32.50 14.04
CA ARG A 505 35.42 33.18 15.31
C ARG A 505 36.00 32.25 16.39
N LYS A 506 35.94 30.92 16.21
CA LYS A 506 36.50 29.93 17.15
C LYS A 506 37.81 29.36 16.58
N GLN A 507 38.85 29.28 17.41
CA GLN A 507 40.20 28.80 17.03
C GLN A 507 40.24 27.28 16.69
N ALA A 508 39.47 26.81 15.72
CA ALA A 508 39.42 25.42 15.28
C ALA A 508 40.39 25.11 14.12
N SER A 509 41.55 25.79 14.02
CA SER A 509 42.49 25.53 12.92
C SER A 509 43.03 24.09 12.93
N ARG A 510 43.10 23.46 14.11
CA ARG A 510 43.55 22.07 14.27
C ARG A 510 42.56 21.05 13.73
N GLU A 511 41.25 21.29 13.86
CA GLU A 511 40.22 20.36 13.34
C GLU A 511 40.05 20.48 11.83
N ILE A 512 40.12 21.68 11.26
CA ILE A 512 40.22 21.85 9.80
C ILE A 512 41.51 21.23 9.29
N THR A 513 42.65 21.46 9.95
CA THR A 513 43.91 20.84 9.51
C THR A 513 43.80 19.33 9.60
N LYS A 514 43.22 18.76 10.66
CA LYS A 514 42.94 17.31 10.75
C LYS A 514 41.98 16.83 9.66
N ALA A 515 40.88 17.53 9.38
CA ALA A 515 39.94 17.18 8.32
C ALA A 515 40.61 17.21 6.94
N VAL A 516 41.41 18.24 6.67
CA VAL A 516 42.21 18.37 5.43
C VAL A 516 43.30 17.32 5.37
N THR A 517 43.94 16.97 6.50
CA THR A 517 44.95 15.92 6.59
C THR A 517 44.32 14.53 6.42
N ILE A 518 43.13 14.26 6.96
CA ILE A 518 42.37 13.02 6.71
C ILE A 518 42.02 12.92 5.22
N ILE A 519 41.52 14.01 4.62
CA ILE A 519 41.27 14.09 3.18
C ILE A 519 42.55 13.90 2.34
N ASN A 520 43.72 14.28 2.86
CA ASN A 520 45.00 14.17 2.16
C ASN A 520 45.71 12.82 2.37
N ALA A 521 45.62 12.22 3.57
CA ALA A 521 46.25 10.96 3.94
C ALA A 521 45.62 9.75 3.24
N GLU A 522 44.37 9.84 2.82
CA GLU A 522 43.71 8.77 2.07
C GLU A 522 44.20 8.58 0.63
N ASN A 523 45.05 9.50 0.12
CA ASN A 523 45.70 9.33 -1.19
C ASN A 523 47.00 8.52 -1.11
N THR A 524 47.58 8.31 0.08
CA THR A 524 48.88 7.63 0.23
C THR A 524 48.77 6.11 0.40
N ASP A 525 47.59 5.58 0.75
CA ASP A 525 47.36 4.12 0.93
C ASP A 525 47.08 3.35 -0.39
N ASN A 526 47.13 4.04 -1.53
CA ASN A 526 46.89 3.46 -2.87
C ASN A 526 48.16 3.43 -3.75
N LYS A 527 49.35 3.42 -3.15
CA LYS A 527 50.62 3.19 -3.85
C LYS A 527 51.13 1.78 -3.66
#